data_AF-A0A962P0B1-F1
#
_entry.id   AF-A0A962P0B1-F1
#
_cell.length_a   1.000
_cell.length_b   1.000
_cell.length_c   1.000
_cell.angle_alpha   90.00
_cell.angle_beta   90.00
_cell.angle_gamma   90.00
#
_symmetry.space_group_name_H-M   'P 1'
#
loop_
_entity.id
_entity.type
_entity.pdbx_description
1 polymer ?
#
loop_
_entity_poly.entity_id
_entity_poly.type
_entity_poly.pdbx_seq_one_letter_code
_entity_poly.pdbx_strand_id
1 'polypeptide(L)' 'MGKVISVINLKGGVGKTTTTVQLAECLSSQFGKKVLVIDLDPQTNSTISLIDEELWEKLDEQGK' A
#
# COMPACT_ATOMS: atom_id res chain seq x y z
N MET A 1 -10.48 -6.97 -16.94
CA MET A 1 -10.94 -6.11 -15.84
C MET A 1 -10.35 -6.64 -14.54
N GLY A 2 -9.77 -5.80 -13.69
CA GLY A 2 -9.17 -6.21 -12.42
C GLY A 2 -10.21 -6.38 -11.29
N LYS A 3 -9.87 -7.13 -10.24
CA LYS A 3 -10.67 -7.16 -9.00
C LYS A 3 -10.23 -5.99 -8.10
N VAL A 4 -11.19 -5.26 -7.54
CA VAL A 4 -10.94 -4.16 -6.60
C VAL A 4 -11.29 -4.64 -5.19
N ILE A 5 -10.35 -4.51 -4.27
CA ILE A 5 -10.49 -4.90 -2.86
C ILE A 5 -10.15 -3.67 -2.02
N SER A 6 -11.01 -3.32 -1.05
CA SER A 6 -10.78 -2.22 -0.12
C SER A 6 -10.77 -2.75 1.32
N VAL A 7 -9.76 -2.34 2.10
CA VAL A 7 -9.59 -2.72 3.51
C VAL A 7 -9.89 -1.52 4.37
N ILE A 8 -11.05 -1.51 5.03
CA ILE A 8 -11.55 -0.36 5.80
C ILE A 8 -11.88 -0.78 7.22
N ASN A 9 -11.50 0.06 8.17
CA ASN A 9 -11.90 0.01 9.58
C ASN A 9 -11.73 1.40 10.20
N LEU A 10 -12.76 1.87 10.90
CA LEU A 10 -12.80 3.19 11.52
C LEU A 10 -11.83 3.32 12.71
N LYS A 11 -11.41 2.19 13.31
CA LYS A 11 -10.42 2.20 14.39
C LYS A 11 -8.99 2.23 13.83
N GLY A 12 -8.17 3.15 14.35
CA GLY A 12 -6.72 3.19 14.10
C GLY A 12 -5.98 2.01 14.76
N GLY A 13 -4.81 1.65 14.23
CA GLY A 13 -3.93 0.63 14.85
C GLY A 13 -4.45 -0.81 14.85
N VAL A 14 -5.39 -1.15 13.97
CA VAL A 14 -5.99 -2.51 13.86
C VAL A 14 -5.42 -3.35 12.72
N GLY A 15 -4.29 -2.94 12.14
CA GLY A 15 -3.57 -3.73 11.11
C GLY A 15 -4.06 -3.56 9.67
N LYS A 16 -4.91 -2.59 9.35
CA LYS A 16 -5.43 -2.36 7.98
C LYS A 16 -4.32 -2.29 6.93
N THR A 17 -3.35 -1.41 7.13
CA THR A 17 -2.20 -1.19 6.22
C THR A 17 -1.40 -2.48 6.05
N THR A 18 -1.03 -3.12 7.16
CA THR A 18 -0.29 -4.39 7.14
C THR A 18 -1.02 -5.47 6.35
N THR A 19 -2.33 -5.63 6.58
CA THR A 19 -3.14 -6.58 5.82
C THR A 19 -3.18 -6.25 4.32
N THR A 20 -3.32 -4.98 3.96
CA THR A 20 -3.32 -4.53 2.56
C THR A 20 -1.99 -4.85 1.86
N VAL A 21 -0.87 -4.50 2.50
CA VAL A 21 0.48 -4.70 1.94
C VAL A 21 0.81 -6.19 1.82
N GLN A 22 0.57 -7.00 2.86
CA GLN A 22 0.85 -8.44 2.80
C GLN A 22 -0.04 -9.17 1.80
N LEU A 23 -1.31 -8.75 1.65
CA LEU A 23 -2.20 -9.31 0.63
C LEU A 23 -1.67 -9.00 -0.77
N ALA A 24 -1.24 -7.76 -1.02
CA ALA A 24 -0.65 -7.36 -2.29
C ALA A 24 0.64 -8.14 -2.61
N GLU A 25 1.53 -8.26 -1.62
CA GLU A 25 2.76 -9.06 -1.72
C GLU A 25 2.43 -10.51 -2.07
N CYS A 26 1.54 -11.15 -1.31
CA CYS A 26 1.17 -12.56 -1.52
C CYS A 26 0.57 -12.79 -2.91
N LEU A 27 -0.36 -11.93 -3.34
CA LEU A 27 -0.95 -12.00 -4.68
C LEU A 27 0.09 -11.84 -5.79
N SER A 28 1.07 -10.96 -5.60
CA SER A 28 2.15 -10.72 -6.55
C SER A 28 3.16 -11.86 -6.57
N SER A 29 3.78 -12.18 -5.43
CA SER A 29 4.91 -13.09 -5.31
C SER A 29 4.53 -14.57 -5.40
N GLN A 30 3.39 -14.98 -4.81
CA GLN A 30 2.98 -16.38 -4.77
C GLN A 30 2.04 -16.76 -5.92
N PHE A 31 1.23 -15.81 -6.40
CA PHE A 31 0.21 -16.07 -7.42
C PHE A 31 0.46 -15.37 -8.77
N GLY A 32 1.57 -14.63 -8.90
CA GLY A 32 1.98 -13.98 -10.15
C GLY A 32 0.98 -12.94 -10.65
N LYS A 33 0.21 -12.31 -9.76
CA LYS A 33 -0.79 -11.30 -10.14
C LYS A 33 -0.15 -9.93 -10.29
N LYS A 34 -0.59 -9.17 -11.30
CA LYS A 34 -0.33 -7.73 -11.36
C LYS A 34 -1.22 -7.05 -10.33
N VAL A 35 -0.60 -6.43 -9.32
CA VAL A 35 -1.29 -5.75 -8.22
C VAL A 35 -0.96 -4.27 -8.25
N LEU A 36 -1.99 -3.44 -8.04
CA LEU A 36 -1.86 -2.00 -7.80
C LEU A 36 -2.34 -1.74 -6.37
N VAL A 37 -1.47 -1.17 -5.54
CA VAL A 37 -1.84 -0.66 -4.22
C VAL A 37 -2.11 0.83 -4.35
N ILE A 38 -3.23 1.29 -3.79
CA ILE A 38 -3.61 2.70 -3.74
C ILE A 38 -3.68 3.06 -2.26
N ASP A 39 -2.78 3.94 -1.80
CA ASP A 39 -2.81 4.48 -0.45
C ASP A 39 -3.70 5.73 -0.43
N LEU A 40 -4.79 5.68 0.33
CA LEU A 40 -5.71 6.81 0.54
C LEU A 40 -5.69 7.29 2.00
N ASP A 41 -4.74 6.79 2.81
CA ASP A 41 -4.55 7.23 4.18
C ASP A 41 -3.55 8.41 4.22
N PRO A 42 -3.91 9.59 4.75
CA PRO A 42 -3.00 10.72 4.88
C PRO A 42 -1.74 10.42 5.70
N GLN A 43 -1.72 9.32 6.46
CA GLN A 43 -0.54 8.87 7.22
C GLN A 43 0.48 8.08 6.37
N THR A 44 0.18 7.82 5.09
CA THR A 44 1.13 7.26 4.09
C THR A 44 1.82 5.94 4.48
N ASN A 45 1.25 5.20 5.43
CA ASN A 45 1.87 3.99 5.98
C ASN A 45 2.04 2.89 4.92
N SER A 46 1.14 2.79 3.94
CA SER A 46 1.24 1.73 2.92
C SER A 46 2.35 2.07 1.94
N THR A 47 2.48 3.35 1.58
CA THR A 47 3.55 3.86 0.74
C THR A 47 4.93 3.54 1.32
N ILE A 48 5.20 3.96 2.57
CA ILE A 48 6.51 3.72 3.22
C ILE A 48 6.78 2.22 3.44
N SER A 49 5.74 1.39 3.55
CA SER A 49 5.91 -0.07 3.64
C SER A 49 6.32 -0.72 2.31
N LEU A 50 6.07 -0.06 1.18
CA LEU A 50 6.24 -0.61 -0.17
C LEU A 50 7.39 0.03 -0.95
N ILE A 51 7.71 1.29 -0.66
CA ILE A 51 8.85 2.01 -1.23
C ILE A 51 9.76 2.49 -0.10
N ASP A 52 11.03 2.61 -0.43
CA ASP A 52 12.03 3.14 0.49
C ASP A 52 11.70 4.58 0.93
N GLU A 53 11.94 4.90 2.20
CA GLU A 53 11.62 6.21 2.79
C GLU A 53 12.41 7.34 2.09
N GLU A 54 13.69 7.12 1.77
CA GLU A 54 14.51 8.10 1.06
C GLU A 54 14.00 8.32 -0.38
N LEU A 55 13.51 7.26 -1.03
CA LEU A 55 12.87 7.39 -2.35
C LEU A 55 11.56 8.17 -2.25
N TRP A 56 10.75 7.92 -1.23
CA TRP A 56 9.48 8.62 -1.02
C TRP A 56 9.71 10.12 -0.81
N GLU A 57 10.62 10.51 0.08
CA GLU A 57 10.97 11.91 0.34
C GLU A 57 11.41 12.63 -0.95
N LYS A 58 12.27 11.99 -1.75
CA LYS A 58 12.74 12.54 -3.04
C LYS A 58 11.63 12.75 -4.06
N LEU A 59 10.59 11.92 -4.05
CA LEU A 59 9.45 12.03 -4.96
C LEU A 59 8.50 13.14 -4.48
N ASP A 60 8.26 13.23 -3.17
CA ASP A 60 7.43 14.27 -2.56
C ASP A 60 8.02 15.68 -2.79
N GLU A 61 9.34 15.84 -2.64
CA GLU A 61 10.05 17.09 -2.98
C GLU A 61 9.87 17.49 -4.46
N GLN A 62 9.62 16.53 -5.34
CA GLN A 62 9.36 16.76 -6.77
C GLN A 62 7.87 16.95 -7.09
N GLY A 63 6.99 16.91 -6.08
CA GLY A 63 5.54 16.97 -6.23
C GLY A 63 4.95 15.75 -6.96
N LYS A 64 5.56 14.58 -6.78
CA LYS A 64 5.16 13.32 -7.43
C LYS A 64 4.52 12.34 -6.45
#